data_AF-A0A3D1DYU8-F1
#
_entry.id   AF-A0A3D1DYU8-F1
#
_cell.length_a   1.000
_cell.length_b   1.000
_cell.length_c   1.000
_cell.angle_alpha   90.00
_cell.angle_beta   90.00
_cell.angle_gamma   90.00
#
_symmetry.space_group_name_H-M   'P 1'
#
loop_
_entity.id
_entity.type
_entity.pdbx_description
1 polymer ?
#
loop_
_entity_poly.entity_id
_entity_poly.type
_entity_poly.pdbx_seq_one_letter_code
_entity_poly.pdbx_strand_id
1 'polypeptide(L)' 'DMFDCVLPTRSGRTGQAFTRRGPVNIKNARHAEDQRPLDEECQCPACAHYSRAYLHHLFKADEVLGLMLLSWH' A
#
# COMPACT_ATOMS: atom_id res chain seq x y z
N ASP A 1 -10.10 25.40 -1.87
CA ASP A 1 -9.63 25.06 -3.22
C ASP A 1 -8.21 24.50 -3.27
N MET A 2 -7.47 24.50 -2.16
CA MET A 2 -6.20 23.79 -2.03
C MET A 2 -6.20 22.99 -0.72
N PHE A 3 -5.54 21.83 -0.74
CA PHE A 3 -5.34 20.97 0.43
C PHE A 3 -3.89 20.48 0.45
N ASP A 4 -3.28 20.50 1.63
CA ASP A 4 -2.03 19.80 1.92
C ASP A 4 -2.23 18.88 3.12
N CYS A 5 -1.58 17.72 3.10
CA CYS A 5 -1.59 16.81 4.25
C CYS A 5 -0.44 15.83 4.17
N VAL A 6 0.14 15.49 5.32
CA VAL A 6 1.13 14.41 5.44
C VAL A 6 0.49 13.02 5.56
N LEU A 7 -0.83 12.94 5.67
CA LEU A 7 -1.56 11.69 5.88
C LEU A 7 -1.17 10.57 4.89
N PRO A 8 -1.16 10.76 3.56
CA PRO A 8 -0.84 9.67 2.64
C PRO A 8 0.56 9.09 2.87
N THR A 9 1.58 9.95 3.05
CA THR A 9 2.95 9.48 3.25
C THR A 9 3.19 8.92 4.65
N ARG A 10 2.58 9.52 5.70
CA ARG A 10 2.68 9.00 7.07
C ARG A 10 1.95 7.66 7.21
N SER A 11 0.73 7.54 6.69
CA SER A 11 -0.06 6.31 6.71
C SER A 11 0.58 5.22 5.85
N GLY A 12 1.11 5.57 4.67
CA GLY A 12 1.83 4.62 3.82
C GLY A 12 2.98 3.96 4.58
N ARG A 13 3.83 4.74 5.26
CA ARG A 13 4.92 4.21 6.09
C ARG A 13 4.47 3.39 7.30
N THR A 14 3.24 3.57 7.78
CA THR A 14 2.68 2.73 8.86
C THR A 14 1.86 1.55 8.33
N GLY A 15 1.83 1.33 7.02
CA GLY A 15 1.19 0.18 6.37
C GLY A 15 -0.27 0.38 6.00
N GLN A 16 -0.78 1.60 6.08
CA GLN A 16 -2.13 1.94 5.62
C GLN A 16 -2.07 2.59 4.23
N ALA A 17 -2.77 1.97 3.29
CA ALA A 17 -2.94 2.42 1.92
C ALA A 17 -4.36 2.91 1.67
N PHE A 18 -4.54 3.88 0.78
CA PHE A 18 -5.85 4.39 0.41
C PHE A 18 -6.28 3.82 -0.94
N THR A 19 -7.40 3.12 -0.95
CA THR A 19 -8.02 2.60 -2.19
C THR A 19 -9.35 3.29 -2.43
N ARG A 20 -9.90 3.16 -3.64
CA ARG A 20 -11.27 3.63 -3.96
C ARG A 20 -12.34 3.02 -3.08
N ARG A 21 -12.07 1.83 -2.51
CA ARG A 21 -12.98 1.09 -1.60
C ARG A 21 -12.71 1.39 -0.12
N GLY A 22 -11.88 2.38 0.19
CA GLY A 22 -11.51 2.77 1.54
C GLY A 22 -10.08 2.36 1.94
N PRO A 23 -9.67 2.66 3.18
CA PRO A 23 -8.32 2.38 3.65
C PRO A 23 -8.08 0.87 3.85
N VAL A 24 -6.89 0.41 3.47
CA VAL A 24 -6.43 -0.96 3.61
C VAL A 24 -5.18 -0.98 4.49
N ASN A 25 -5.20 -1.75 5.57
CA ASN A 25 -4.00 -2.03 6.34
C ASN A 25 -3.30 -3.27 5.77
N ILE A 26 -2.18 -3.07 5.09
CA ILE A 26 -1.45 -4.11 4.38
C ILE A 26 -0.88 -5.18 5.31
N LYS A 27 -0.67 -4.86 6.60
CA LYS A 27 -0.16 -5.79 7.62
C LYS A 27 -1.20 -6.83 8.07
N ASN A 28 -2.47 -6.69 7.68
CA ASN A 28 -3.50 -7.66 8.03
C ASN A 28 -3.24 -9.02 7.36
N ALA A 29 -3.37 -10.13 8.11
CA ALA A 29 -3.09 -11.48 7.65
C ALA A 29 -3.89 -11.90 6.40
N ARG A 30 -5.09 -11.35 6.21
CA ARG A 30 -5.93 -11.59 5.01
C ARG A 30 -5.24 -11.24 3.68
N HIS A 31 -4.14 -10.49 3.74
CA HIS A 31 -3.40 -10.05 2.56
C HIS A 31 -2.22 -10.94 2.23
N ALA A 32 -1.83 -11.89 3.09
CA ALA A 32 -0.62 -12.70 2.93
C ALA A 32 -0.55 -13.49 1.61
N GLU A 33 -1.71 -13.89 1.07
CA GLU A 33 -1.81 -14.67 -0.17
C GLU A 33 -2.65 -13.97 -1.25
N ASP A 34 -3.00 -12.69 -1.04
CA ASP A 34 -3.82 -11.93 -1.98
C ASP A 34 -3.00 -11.47 -3.19
N GLN A 35 -3.14 -12.18 -4.32
CA GLN A 35 -2.39 -11.90 -5.55
C GLN A 35 -2.89 -10.67 -6.34
N ARG A 36 -4.01 -10.08 -5.94
CA ARG A 36 -4.53 -8.86 -6.58
C ARG A 36 -3.63 -7.67 -6.27
N PRO A 37 -3.65 -6.61 -7.10
CA PRO A 37 -2.99 -5.35 -6.75
C PRO A 37 -3.63 -4.71 -5.51
N LEU A 38 -2.98 -3.66 -5.01
CA LEU A 38 -3.49 -2.89 -3.89
C LEU A 38 -4.85 -2.25 -4.21
N ASP A 39 -4.97 -1.66 -5.41
CA ASP A 39 -6.21 -1.17 -6.02
C ASP A 39 -6.24 -1.60 -7.50
N GLU A 40 -7.34 -2.21 -7.97
CA GLU A 40 -7.50 -2.77 -9.32
C GLU A 40 -7.56 -1.67 -10.40
N GLU A 41 -7.89 -0.44 -10.02
CA GLU A 41 -8.07 0.67 -10.95
C GLU A 41 -6.94 1.72 -10.84
N CYS A 42 -5.89 1.43 -10.07
CA CYS A 42 -4.70 2.27 -9.94
C CYS A 42 -3.55 1.73 -10.81
N GLN A 43 -2.86 2.63 -11.51
CA GLN A 43 -1.76 2.30 -12.41
C GLN A 43 -0.38 2.74 -11.88
N CYS A 44 -0.29 3.11 -10.59
CA CYS A 44 1.01 3.44 -9.99
C CYS A 44 1.91 2.19 -9.94
N PRO A 45 3.24 2.35 -9.82
CA PRO A 45 4.17 1.20 -9.83
C PRO A 45 3.85 0.14 -8.76
N ALA A 46 3.34 0.55 -7.60
CA ALA A 46 2.91 -0.38 -6.55
C ALA A 46 1.74 -1.29 -6.97
N CYS A 47 0.80 -0.77 -7.78
CA CYS A 47 -0.36 -1.53 -8.25
C CYS A 47 -0.09 -2.25 -9.59
N ALA A 48 0.78 -1.70 -10.44
CA ALA A 48 1.08 -2.27 -11.75
C ALA A 48 2.03 -3.48 -11.69
N HIS A 49 2.91 -3.55 -10.68
CA HIS A 49 4.00 -4.53 -10.65
C HIS A 49 4.01 -5.45 -9.43
N TYR A 50 3.24 -5.13 -8.39
CA TYR A 50 3.30 -5.86 -7.12
C TYR A 50 1.92 -6.27 -6.64
N SER A 51 1.84 -7.48 -6.10
CA SER A 51 0.63 -7.98 -5.45
C SER A 51 0.51 -7.46 -4.02
N ARG A 52 -0.72 -7.49 -3.50
CA ARG A 52 -1.01 -7.18 -2.11
C ARG A 52 -0.29 -8.13 -1.15
N ALA A 53 -0.13 -9.40 -1.53
CA ALA A 53 0.71 -10.39 -0.84
C ALA A 53 2.17 -9.96 -0.74
N TYR A 54 2.76 -9.49 -1.84
CA TYR A 54 4.13 -9.03 -1.83
C TYR A 54 4.32 -7.78 -0.95
N LEU A 55 3.41 -6.81 -1.04
CA LEU A 55 3.42 -5.64 -0.17
C LEU A 55 3.25 -6.03 1.31
N HIS A 56 2.38 -7.00 1.63
CA HIS A 56 2.23 -7.54 2.98
C HIS A 56 3.55 -8.13 3.48
N HIS A 57 4.21 -8.95 2.65
CA HIS A 57 5.50 -9.56 2.97
C HIS A 57 6.57 -8.50 3.28
N LEU A 58 6.73 -7.47 2.43
CA LEU A 58 7.71 -6.40 2.67
C LEU A 58 7.50 -5.70 4.02
N PHE A 59 6.25 -5.44 4.41
CA PHE A 59 5.93 -4.87 5.72
C PHE A 59 6.15 -5.82 6.89
N LYS A 60 6.08 -7.13 6.67
CA LYS A 60 6.38 -8.14 7.71
C LYS A 60 7.87 -8.39 7.83
N ALA A 61 8.64 -8.13 6.77
CA ALA A 61 10.09 -8.24 6.72
C ALA A 61 10.82 -6.94 7.10
N ASP A 62 10.10 -5.87 7.46
CA ASP A 62 10.65 -4.55 7.77
C ASP A 62 11.51 -3.95 6.63
N GLU A 63 11.13 -4.22 5.38
CA GLU A 63 11.85 -3.78 4.20
C GLU A 63 11.49 -2.34 3.78
N VAL A 64 12.51 -1.52 3.50
CA VAL A 64 12.34 -0.10 3.11
C VAL A 64 11.54 0.03 1.81
N LEU A 65 11.65 -0.95 0.90
CA LEU A 65 10.88 -0.97 -0.34
C LEU A 65 9.37 -0.94 -0.08
N GLY A 66 8.89 -1.60 0.98
CA GLY A 66 7.47 -1.57 1.36
C GLY A 66 7.01 -0.15 1.69
N LEU A 67 7.83 0.57 2.47
CA LEU A 67 7.56 1.96 2.85
C LEU A 67 7.53 2.89 1.63
N MET A 68 8.46 2.69 0.68
CA MET A 68 8.53 3.47 -0.55
C MET A 68 7.31 3.25 -1.44
N LEU A 69 6.95 1.98 -1.69
CA LEU A 69 5.82 1.62 -2.55
C LEU A 69 4.49 2.10 -1.98
N LEU A 70 4.26 1.98 -0.67
CA LEU A 70 3.04 2.48 -0.03
C LEU A 70 3.01 4.00 0.15
N SER A 71 4.16 4.69 0.12
CA SER A 71 4.18 6.16 0.10
C SER A 71 3.95 6.72 -1.31
N TRP A 72 4.28 5.94 -2.34
CA TRP A 72 4.00 6.29 -3.74
C TRP A 72 2.53 6.05 -4.08
N HIS A 73 1.97 4.92 -3.63
CA HIS A 73 0.56 4.61 -3.80
C HIS A 73 -0.36 5.62 -3.11
#